data_AF-A0A953SM99-F1
#
_entry.id   AF-A0A953SM99-F1
#
_cell.length_a   1.000
_cell.length_b   1.000
_cell.length_c   1.000
_cell.angle_alpha   90.00
_cell.angle_beta   90.00
_cell.angle_gamma   90.00
#
_symmetry.space_group_name_H-M   'P 1'
#
loop_
_entity.id
_entity.type
_entity.pdbx_description
1 polymer ?
#
loop_
_entity_poly.entity_id
_entity_poly.type
_entity_poly.pdbx_seq_one_letter_code
_entity_poly.pdbx_strand_id
1 'polypeptide(L)'
;MYYVIKIFLSSILILIISEVSKKSSIMGSIFASLPLLSILAFIWLYYDTGDKSKIAALSNGIFWLVIPSLSLFISLPLLLKKFEFYVSLLLS
;
A
#
# COMPACT_ATOMS: atom_id res chain seq x y z
N MET A 1 17.28 -18.57 -3.51
CA MET A 1 17.70 -17.22 -3.97
C MET A 1 16.52 -16.37 -4.46
N TYR A 2 15.59 -16.91 -5.25
CA TYR A 2 14.43 -16.17 -5.75
C TYR A 2 13.61 -15.41 -4.69
N TYR A 3 13.23 -16.07 -3.59
CA TYR A 3 12.51 -15.41 -2.49
C TYR A 3 13.31 -14.32 -1.78
N VAL A 4 14.64 -14.50 -1.68
CA VAL A 4 15.53 -13.47 -1.09
C VAL A 4 15.50 -12.20 -1.94
N ILE A 5 15.50 -12.33 -3.27
CA ILE A 5 15.39 -11.20 -4.19
C ILE A 5 14.02 -10.51 -4.04
N LYS A 6 12.93 -11.29 -3.98
CA LYS A 6 11.57 -10.75 -3.73
C LYS A 6 11.50 -9.92 -2.45
N ILE A 7 12.03 -10.47 -1.36
CA ILE A 7 12.05 -9.79 -0.06
C ILE A 7 12.89 -8.52 -0.14
N PHE A 8 14.10 -8.61 -0.69
CA PHE A 8 15.02 -7.47 -0.77
C PHE A 8 14.43 -6.32 -1.59
N LEU A 9 13.92 -6.59 -2.80
CA LEU A 9 13.27 -5.58 -3.64
C LEU A 9 12.04 -4.96 -2.98
N SER A 10 11.20 -5.78 -2.34
CA SER A 10 10.00 -5.28 -1.65
C SER A 10 10.37 -4.40 -0.46
N SER A 11 11.37 -4.81 0.34
CA SER A 11 11.83 -4.04 1.49
C SER A 11 12.47 -2.70 1.08
N ILE A 12 13.27 -2.68 0.01
CA ILE A 12 13.86 -1.45 -0.53
C ILE A 12 12.77 -0.50 -1.01
N LEU A 13 11.76 -0.99 -1.73
CA LEU A 13 10.65 -0.16 -2.19
C LEU A 13 9.92 0.49 -1.00
N ILE A 14 9.59 -0.29 0.03
CA ILE A 14 8.93 0.21 1.24
C ILE A 14 9.81 1.25 1.95
N LEU A 15 11.12 0.99 2.08
CA LEU A 15 12.07 1.91 2.69
C LEU A 15 12.13 3.24 1.93
N ILE A 16 12.23 3.20 0.60
CA ILE A 16 12.27 4.41 -0.24
C ILE A 16 10.98 5.22 -0.06
N ILE A 17 9.81 4.57 -0.11
CA ILE A 17 8.53 5.24 0.06
C ILE A 17 8.44 5.90 1.44
N SER A 18 8.85 5.19 2.50
CA SER A 18 8.85 5.69 3.87
C SER A 18 9.77 6.91 4.04
N GLU A 19 11.00 6.82 3.54
CA GLU A 19 11.98 7.91 3.64
C GLU A 19 11.58 9.16 2.85
N VAL A 20 11.00 8.97 1.65
CA VAL A 20 10.54 10.11 0.86
C VAL A 20 9.29 10.75 1.48
N SER A 21 8.39 9.95 2.05
CA SER A 21 7.18 10.44 2.73
C SER A 21 7.51 11.29 3.97
N LYS A 22 8.60 10.99 4.68
CA LYS A 22 9.11 11.81 5.80
C LYS A 22 9.59 13.19 5.36
N LYS A 23 10.15 13.29 4.16
CA LYS A 23 10.75 14.53 3.63
C LYS A 23 9.73 15.45 2.97
N SER A 24 8.67 14.89 2.37
CA SER A 24 7.63 15.68 1.70
C SER A 24 6.26 15.03 1.88
N SER A 25 5.34 15.76 2.51
CA SER A 25 3.96 15.33 2.67
C SER A 25 3.25 15.15 1.33
N ILE A 26 3.52 16.00 0.33
CA ILE A 26 2.93 15.89 -1.01
C ILE A 26 3.40 14.61 -1.69
N MET A 27 4.70 14.35 -1.63
CA MET A 27 5.27 13.15 -2.24
C MET A 27 4.78 11.88 -1.52
N GLY A 28 4.64 11.94 -0.20
CA GLY A 28 4.03 10.87 0.59
C GLY A 28 2.57 10.58 0.18
N SER A 29 1.77 11.62 -0.04
CA SER A 29 0.39 11.47 -0.54
C SER A 29 0.35 10.87 -1.96
N ILE A 30 1.29 11.21 -2.84
CA ILE A 30 1.40 10.60 -4.16
C ILE A 30 1.73 9.12 -4.03
N PHE A 31 2.74 8.77 -3.22
CA PHE A 31 3.10 7.37 -3.03
C PHE A 31 2.01 6.55 -2.33
N ALA A 32 1.27 7.14 -1.41
CA ALA A 32 0.15 6.48 -0.74
C ALA A 32 -1.05 6.28 -1.68
N SER A 33 -1.28 7.19 -2.62
CA SER A 33 -2.37 7.06 -3.61
C SER A 33 -2.02 6.12 -4.76
N LEU A 34 -0.74 5.91 -5.05
CA LEU A 34 -0.29 4.94 -6.04
C LEU A 34 -0.26 3.51 -5.44
N PRO A 35 -0.88 2.51 -6.10
CA PRO A 35 -0.90 1.14 -5.61
C PRO A 35 0.42 0.41 -5.95
N LEU A 36 1.57 0.98 -5.58
CA LEU A 36 2.91 0.47 -5.93
C LEU A 36 3.14 -0.96 -5.43
N LEU A 37 2.69 -1.26 -4.21
CA LEU A 37 2.75 -2.61 -3.66
C LEU A 37 1.91 -3.59 -4.48
N SER A 38 0.71 -3.18 -4.90
CA SER A 38 -0.14 -4.01 -5.76
C SER A 38 0.47 -4.24 -7.13
N ILE A 39 1.09 -3.22 -7.73
CA ILE A 39 1.82 -3.36 -9.00
C ILE A 39 2.95 -4.38 -8.86
N LEU A 40 3.74 -4.28 -7.79
CA LEU A 40 4.81 -5.25 -7.52
C LEU A 40 4.24 -6.66 -7.31
N ALA A 41 3.13 -6.78 -6.59
CA ALA A 41 2.43 -8.06 -6.41
C ALA A 41 1.92 -8.64 -7.73
N PHE A 42 1.39 -7.83 -8.65
CA PHE A 42 0.96 -8.26 -9.98
C PHE A 42 2.13 -8.77 -10.82
N ILE A 43 3.27 -8.06 -10.80
CA ILE A 43 4.48 -8.49 -11.52
C ILE A 43 4.94 -9.85 -11.02
N TRP A 44 5.02 -10.03 -9.70
CA TRP A 44 5.42 -11.30 -9.12
C TRP A 44 4.42 -12.41 -9.38
N LEU A 45 3.13 -12.14 -9.24
CA LEU A 45 2.07 -13.11 -9.52
C LEU A 45 2.09 -13.55 -10.98
N TYR A 46 2.29 -12.62 -11.92
CA TYR A 46 2.43 -12.95 -13.33
C TYR A 46 3.68 -13.78 -13.59
N TYR A 47 4.81 -13.41 -12.98
CA TYR A 47 6.06 -14.15 -13.14
C TYR A 47 5.95 -15.58 -12.59
N ASP A 48 5.25 -15.76 -11.46
CA ASP A 48 5.07 -17.07 -10.82
C ASP A 48 4.07 -17.96 -11.57
N THR A 49 3.01 -17.38 -12.13
CA THR A 49 1.85 -18.15 -12.62
C THR A 49 1.59 -18.04 -14.12
N GLY A 50 2.06 -16.97 -14.77
CA GLY A 50 1.70 -16.62 -16.16
C GLY A 50 0.21 -16.30 -16.35
N ASP A 51 -0.59 -16.28 -15.29
CA ASP A 51 -2.05 -16.33 -15.38
C ASP A 51 -2.67 -14.92 -15.26
N LYS A 52 -3.16 -14.42 -16.39
CA LYS A 52 -3.83 -13.12 -16.47
C LYS A 52 -5.15 -13.09 -15.71
N SER A 53 -5.84 -14.22 -15.57
CA SER A 53 -7.11 -14.29 -14.85
C SER A 53 -6.93 -14.07 -13.35
N LYS A 54 -5.83 -14.60 -12.78
CA LYS A 54 -5.46 -14.35 -11.37
C LYS A 54 -5.15 -12.90 -11.10
N ILE A 55 -4.47 -12.23 -12.04
CA ILE A 55 -4.16 -10.80 -11.92
C ILE A 55 -5.45 -9.97 -11.98
N ALA A 56 -6.35 -10.29 -12.92
CA ALA A 56 -7.64 -9.61 -13.03
C ALA A 56 -8.48 -9.80 -11.75
N ALA A 57 -8.53 -11.02 -11.21
CA ALA A 57 -9.24 -11.31 -9.96
C ALA A 57 -8.65 -10.54 -8.78
N LEU A 58 -7.32 -10.52 -8.62
CA LEU A 58 -6.67 -9.76 -7.55
C LEU A 58 -6.89 -8.25 -7.71
N SER A 59 -6.79 -7.73 -8.93
CA SER A 59 -7.04 -6.31 -9.24
C SER A 59 -8.47 -5.89 -8.88
N ASN A 60 -9.48 -6.68 -9.29
CA ASN A 60 -10.87 -6.45 -8.92
C ASN A 60 -11.10 -6.51 -7.40
N GLY A 61 -10.48 -7.49 -6.73
CA GLY A 61 -10.53 -7.59 -5.27
C GLY A 61 -9.97 -6.36 -4.58
N ILE A 62 -8.79 -5.88 -5.02
CA ILE A 62 -8.17 -4.66 -4.49
C ILE A 62 -9.06 -3.45 -4.75
N PHE A 63 -9.61 -3.30 -5.95
CA PHE A 63 -10.49 -2.17 -6.27
C PHE A 63 -11.67 -2.05 -5.29
N TRP A 64 -12.38 -3.16 -5.04
CA TRP A 64 -13.53 -3.16 -4.12
C TRP A 64 -13.11 -2.93 -2.67
N LEU A 65 -11.95 -3.44 -2.24
CA LEU A 65 -11.44 -3.29 -0.87
C LEU A 65 -10.80 -1.91 -0.62
N VAL A 66 -10.43 -1.17 -1.66
CA VAL A 66 -9.96 0.21 -1.52
C VAL A 66 -11.11 1.14 -1.11
N ILE A 67 -12.32 0.95 -1.64
CA ILE A 67 -13.48 1.80 -1.29
C ILE A 67 -13.72 1.89 0.22
N PRO A 68 -13.85 0.78 0.98
CA PRO A 68 -14.00 0.86 2.43
C PRO A 68 -12.72 1.37 3.12
N SER A 69 -11.53 1.12 2.58
CA SER A 69 -10.29 1.63 3.18
C SER A 69 -10.13 3.14 3.05
N LEU A 70 -10.82 3.80 2.11
CA LEU A 70 -10.89 5.27 2.04
C LEU A 70 -11.49 5.89 3.31
N SER A 71 -12.33 5.16 4.05
CA SER A 71 -12.85 5.60 5.34
C SER A 71 -11.72 5.98 6.30
N LEU A 72 -10.65 5.18 6.33
CA LEU A 72 -9.49 5.40 7.20
C LEU A 72 -8.81 6.75 6.92
N PHE A 73 -8.72 7.15 5.64
CA PHE A 73 -8.11 8.42 5.26
C PHE A 73 -8.95 9.64 5.66
N ILE A 74 -10.23 9.45 5.95
CA ILE A 74 -11.13 10.50 6.45
C ILE A 74 -11.14 10.50 7.99
N SER A 75 -11.30 9.33 8.62
CA SER A 75 -11.42 9.17 10.06
C SER A 75 -10.11 9.50 10.80
N LEU A 76 -8.98 9.01 10.30
CA LEU A 76 -7.67 9.19 10.95
C LEU A 76 -7.30 10.67 11.18
N PRO A 77 -7.34 11.58 10.18
CA PRO A 77 -7.02 12.98 10.42
C PRO A 77 -8.02 13.70 11.32
N LEU A 78 -9.27 13.23 11.43
CA LEU A 78 -10.25 13.78 12.37
C LEU A 78 -9.97 13.33 13.81
N LEU A 79 -9.58 12.07 14.00
CA LEU A 79 -9.26 11.48 15.30
C LEU A 79 -7.92 11.98 15.85
N LEU A 80 -6.90 12.17 14.99
CA LEU A 80 -5.60 12.73 15.37
C LEU A 80 -5.68 14.15 15.94
N LYS A 81 -6.79 14.88 15.72
CA LYS A 81 -7.04 16.18 16.35
C LYS A 81 -7.51 16.07 17.81
N LYS A 82 -7.91 14.87 18.25
CA LYS A 82 -8.57 14.63 19.55
C LYS A 82 -7.86 13.57 20.41
N PHE A 83 -7.18 12.61 19.79
CA PHE A 83 -6.58 11.46 20.45
C PHE A 83 -5.13 11.26 20.02
N GLU A 84 -4.38 10.50 20.83
CA GLU A 84 -3.02 10.06 20.50
C GLU A 84 -2.99 9.18 19.24
N PHE A 85 -1.81 9.08 18.61
CA PHE A 85 -1.63 8.38 17.33
C PHE A 85 -2.17 6.94 17.31
N TYR A 86 -1.77 6.12 18.29
CA TYR A 86 -2.15 4.71 18.33
C TYR A 86 -3.66 4.50 18.55
N VAL A 87 -4.27 5.36 19.36
CA VAL A 87 -5.73 5.32 19.62
C VAL A 87 -6.47 5.75 18.36
N SER A 88 -6.00 6.81 17.69
CA SER A 88 -6.58 7.30 16.44
C SER A 88 -6.53 6.25 15.33
N LEU A 89 -5.42 5.51 15.22
CA LEU A 89 -5.23 4.44 14.22
C LEU A 89 -6.13 3.22 14.47
N LEU A 90 -6.36 2.84 15.73
CA LEU A 90 -7.23 1.72 16.08
C LEU A 90 -8.71 2.03 15.84
N LEU A 91 -9.11 3.29 16.01
CA LEU A 91 -10.50 3.74 15.86
C LEU A 91 -10.85 4.20 14.43
N SER A 92 -9.85 4.41 13.57
CA SER A 92 -10.00 4.89 12.20
C SER A 92 -10.48 3.84 11.21
#